data_AF-A0A061NTN7-F1
#
_entry.id   AF-A0A061NTN7-F1
#
_cell.length_a   1.000
_cell.length_b   1.000
_cell.length_c   1.000
_cell.angle_alpha   90.00
_cell.angle_beta   90.00
_cell.angle_gamma   90.00
#
_symmetry.space_group_name_H-M   'P 1'
#
loop_
_entity.id
_entity.type
_entity.pdbx_description
1 polymer ?
#
loop_
_entity_poly.entity_id
_entity_poly.type
_entity_poly.pdbx_seq_one_letter_code
_entity_poly.pdbx_strand_id
1 'polypeptide(L)'
;MEVPGGTVDAGENLETALFREVKEEADLTDVEIISYLGDNEYISRTTGERIIRHNYHLCFNGQSRDSFQVIVESNDKDNGWLYDYEWVSLSQDEELQLADKLQPGLIQLRKRILH
;
A
#
# COMPACT_ATOMS: atom_id res chain seq x y z
N MET A 1 -8.26 7.24 3.68
CA MET A 1 -6.96 6.68 4.11
C MET A 1 -6.21 6.17 2.89
N GLU A 2 -4.91 5.97 3.01
CA GLU A 2 -4.05 5.38 1.96
C GLU A 2 -3.38 4.12 2.52
N VAL A 3 -2.68 3.39 1.66
CA VAL A 3 -1.80 2.27 2.02
C VAL A 3 -0.44 2.51 1.38
N PRO A 4 0.65 1.91 1.88
CA PRO A 4 1.97 2.11 1.30
C PRO A 4 1.99 1.81 -0.21
N GLY A 5 2.74 2.60 -0.97
CA GLY A 5 3.06 2.30 -2.37
C GLY A 5 3.22 3.52 -3.24
N GLY A 6 4.27 3.50 -4.05
CA GLY A 6 4.64 4.57 -4.97
C GLY A 6 4.93 4.06 -6.38
N THR A 7 5.87 4.73 -7.04
CA THR A 7 6.21 4.49 -8.45
C THR A 7 7.28 3.42 -8.56
N VAL A 8 7.20 2.60 -9.61
CA VAL A 8 8.23 1.61 -9.93
C VAL A 8 9.38 2.32 -10.64
N ASP A 9 10.58 2.23 -10.09
CA ASP A 9 11.75 2.89 -10.67
C ASP A 9 12.28 2.19 -11.93
N ALA A 10 13.06 2.93 -12.71
CA ALA A 10 13.67 2.39 -13.92
C ALA A 10 14.62 1.22 -13.61
N GLY A 11 14.28 0.03 -14.11
CA GLY A 11 15.04 -1.21 -13.85
C GLY A 11 14.61 -1.95 -12.58
N GLU A 12 13.65 -1.41 -11.83
CA GLU A 12 13.04 -2.06 -10.69
C GLU A 12 11.91 -2.99 -11.15
N ASN A 13 11.77 -4.14 -10.48
CA ASN A 13 10.59 -5.01 -10.68
C ASN A 13 9.50 -4.66 -9.65
N LEU A 14 8.26 -5.10 -9.90
CA LEU A 14 7.11 -4.75 -9.06
C LEU A 14 7.29 -5.15 -7.58
N GLU A 15 7.88 -6.31 -7.30
CA GLU A 15 8.06 -6.78 -5.93
C GLU A 15 9.17 -6.00 -5.21
N THR A 16 10.26 -5.66 -5.90
CA THR A 16 11.30 -4.80 -5.37
C THR A 16 10.76 -3.42 -5.01
N ALA A 17 9.96 -2.81 -5.91
CA ALA A 17 9.28 -1.55 -5.63
C ALA A 17 8.35 -1.68 -4.42
N LEU A 18 7.52 -2.72 -4.39
CA LEU A 18 6.60 -2.98 -3.29
C LEU A 18 7.30 -3.05 -1.93
N PHE A 19 8.39 -3.82 -1.82
CA PHE A 19 9.13 -3.93 -0.56
C PHE A 19 9.87 -2.66 -0.19
N ARG A 20 10.41 -1.93 -1.17
CA ARG A 20 11.02 -0.62 -0.94
C ARG A 20 10.01 0.35 -0.34
N GLU A 21 8.87 0.55 -0.99
CA GLU A 21 7.82 1.48 -0.57
C GLU A 21 7.27 1.14 0.82
N VAL A 22 7.06 -0.15 1.12
CA VAL A 22 6.62 -0.58 2.46
C VAL A 22 7.66 -0.26 3.53
N LYS A 23 8.94 -0.37 3.21
CA LYS A 23 10.02 0.02 4.12
C LYS A 23 10.09 1.54 4.27
N GLU A 24 10.06 2.29 3.17
CA GLU A 24 10.20 3.76 3.16
C GLU A 24 9.02 4.44 3.87
N GLU A 25 7.79 4.00 3.59
CA GLU A 25 6.59 4.65 4.08
C GLU A 25 6.05 4.07 5.38
N ALA A 26 6.37 2.81 5.73
CA ALA A 26 5.79 2.14 6.91
C ALA A 26 6.83 1.50 7.85
N ASP A 27 8.13 1.58 7.57
CA ASP A 27 9.21 0.98 8.39
C ASP A 27 8.98 -0.52 8.71
N LEU A 28 8.27 -1.23 7.83
CA LEU A 28 8.00 -2.66 7.97
C LEU A 28 8.99 -3.46 7.09
N THR A 29 9.77 -4.33 7.72
CA THR A 29 10.82 -5.11 7.02
C THR A 29 10.60 -6.62 7.03
N ASP A 30 9.79 -7.14 7.97
CA ASP A 30 9.43 -8.56 8.05
C ASP A 30 8.08 -8.81 7.38
N VAL A 31 8.03 -8.55 6.07
CA VAL A 31 6.81 -8.65 5.25
C VAL A 31 6.95 -9.70 4.15
N GLU A 32 5.87 -10.43 3.89
CA GLU A 32 5.80 -11.44 2.83
C GLU A 32 4.60 -11.23 1.91
N ILE A 33 4.76 -11.55 0.63
CA ILE A 33 3.67 -11.49 -0.35
C ILE A 33 2.81 -12.74 -0.20
N ILE A 34 1.54 -12.54 0.15
CA ILE A 34 0.53 -13.60 0.22
C ILE A 34 -0.13 -13.83 -1.13
N SER A 35 -0.45 -12.75 -1.86
CA SER A 35 -1.00 -12.85 -3.22
C SER A 35 -0.99 -11.52 -3.96
N TYR A 36 -0.90 -11.60 -5.29
CA TYR A 36 -1.27 -10.50 -6.18
C TYR A 36 -2.80 -10.36 -6.24
N LEU A 37 -3.31 -9.14 -6.06
CA LEU A 37 -4.74 -8.82 -6.03
C LEU A 37 -5.26 -8.29 -7.37
N GLY A 38 -4.39 -8.14 -8.37
CA GLY A 38 -4.74 -7.55 -9.67
C GLY A 38 -4.34 -6.07 -9.77
N ASP A 39 -4.46 -5.55 -10.97
CA ASP A 39 -4.21 -4.15 -11.28
C ASP A 39 -5.49 -3.37 -11.57
N ASN A 40 -5.37 -2.05 -11.44
CA ASN A 40 -6.39 -1.12 -11.89
C ASN A 40 -5.74 0.12 -12.50
N GLU A 41 -6.42 0.69 -13.49
CA GLU A 41 -5.97 1.89 -14.18
C GLU A 41 -6.74 3.13 -13.70
N TYR A 42 -6.05 4.25 -13.57
CA TYR A 42 -6.67 5.55 -13.29
C TYR A 42 -5.88 6.70 -13.92
N ILE A 43 -6.50 7.88 -14.03
CA ILE A 43 -5.82 9.10 -14.49
C ILE A 43 -5.37 9.90 -13.28
N SER A 44 -4.07 10.19 -13.20
CA SER A 44 -3.50 11.08 -12.19
C SER A 44 -4.14 12.46 -12.28
N ARG A 45 -4.75 12.93 -11.19
CA ARG A 45 -5.31 14.29 -11.14
C ARG A 45 -4.21 15.36 -11.16
N THR A 46 -3.00 15.01 -10.76
CA THR A 46 -1.86 15.92 -10.66
C THR A 46 -1.09 16.03 -11.97
N THR A 47 -0.84 14.91 -12.65
CA THR A 47 -0.01 14.88 -13.86
C THR A 47 -0.83 14.68 -15.14
N GLY A 48 -2.09 14.23 -15.04
CA GLY A 48 -2.92 13.87 -16.19
C GLY A 48 -2.51 12.54 -16.85
N GLU A 49 -1.51 11.87 -16.30
CA GLU A 49 -0.99 10.62 -16.85
C GLU A 49 -1.88 9.43 -16.50
N ARG A 50 -1.85 8.43 -17.39
CA ARG A 50 -2.50 7.15 -17.17
C ARG A 50 -1.59 6.27 -16.30
N ILE A 51 -2.08 5.88 -15.13
CA ILE A 51 -1.34 5.09 -14.15
C ILE A 51 -1.98 3.70 -14.06
N ILE A 52 -1.15 2.66 -14.13
CA ILE A 52 -1.52 1.29 -13.79
C ILE A 52 -1.00 1.01 -12.38
N ARG A 53 -1.90 0.70 -11.45
CA ARG A 53 -1.55 0.32 -10.08
C ARG A 53 -1.63 -1.19 -9.93
N HIS A 54 -0.56 -1.80 -9.45
CA HIS A 54 -0.50 -3.23 -9.11
C HIS A 54 -0.75 -3.39 -7.61
N ASN A 55 -1.76 -4.17 -7.22
CA ASN A 55 -2.16 -4.33 -5.82
C ASN A 55 -1.72 -5.69 -5.26
N TYR A 56 -1.21 -5.70 -4.03
CA TYR A 56 -0.72 -6.90 -3.37
C TYR A 56 -1.31 -7.03 -1.97
N HIS A 57 -1.52 -8.28 -1.55
CA HIS A 57 -1.82 -8.65 -0.17
C HIS A 57 -0.51 -9.11 0.49
N LEU A 58 -0.14 -8.42 1.56
CA LEU A 58 1.06 -8.70 2.33
C LEU A 58 0.68 -9.20 3.74
N CYS A 59 1.51 -10.07 4.30
CA CYS A 59 1.50 -10.41 5.71
C CYS A 59 2.74 -9.80 6.37
N PHE A 60 2.55 -9.16 7.54
CA PHE A 60 3.64 -8.69 8.37
C PHE A 60 3.81 -9.66 9.53
N ASN A 61 5.01 -10.26 9.64
CA ASN A 61 5.32 -11.30 10.61
C ASN A 61 6.06 -10.77 11.85
N GLY A 62 6.39 -9.48 11.86
CA GLY A 62 7.06 -8.82 12.97
C GLY A 62 6.13 -8.46 14.14
N GLN A 63 6.71 -7.84 15.16
CA GLN A 63 5.94 -7.29 16.27
C GLN A 63 5.32 -5.95 15.85
N SER A 64 3.99 -5.88 15.88
CA SER A 64 3.26 -4.65 15.55
C SER A 64 2.78 -3.94 16.82
N ARG A 65 2.66 -2.61 16.74
CA ARG A 65 1.89 -1.78 17.67
C ARG A 65 0.56 -1.47 17.00
N ASP A 66 -0.52 -1.31 17.78
CA ASP A 66 -1.86 -0.96 17.26
C ASP A 66 -1.81 0.27 16.34
N SER A 67 -0.94 1.22 16.67
CA SER A 67 -0.61 2.38 15.85
C SER A 67 0.87 2.76 15.97
N PHE A 68 1.42 3.37 14.94
CA PHE A 68 2.79 3.85 14.91
C PHE A 68 2.96 5.02 13.95
N GLN A 69 4.08 5.75 14.06
CA GLN A 69 4.41 6.86 13.18
C GLN A 69 5.70 6.55 12.44
N VAL A 70 5.79 6.99 11.18
CA VAL A 70 6.98 6.83 10.35
C VAL A 70 7.32 8.18 9.72
N ILE A 71 8.60 8.54 9.77
CA ILE A 71 9.13 9.62 8.94
C ILE A 71 9.61 8.96 7.66
N VAL A 72 9.01 9.34 6.53
CA VAL A 72 9.35 8.74 5.23
C VAL A 72 10.81 9.02 4.91
N GLU A 73 11.55 7.96 4.59
CA GLU A 73 12.94 8.05 4.11
C GLU A 73 13.01 7.63 2.65
N SER A 74 12.93 8.59 1.73
CA SER A 74 12.92 8.34 0.29
C SER A 74 13.78 9.35 -0.47
N ASN A 75 13.93 9.16 -1.79
CA ASN A 75 14.51 10.20 -2.67
C ASN A 75 13.44 11.05 -3.36
N ASP A 76 12.17 10.90 -2.96
CA ASP A 76 11.00 11.50 -3.59
C ASP A 76 10.45 12.68 -2.78
N LYS A 77 9.30 13.21 -3.20
CA LYS A 77 8.69 14.43 -2.66
C LYS A 77 8.16 14.28 -1.23
N ASP A 78 7.85 13.05 -0.84
CA ASP A 78 7.37 12.67 0.48
C ASP A 78 8.50 12.50 1.50
N ASN A 79 9.76 12.53 1.10
CA ASN A 79 10.87 12.42 2.02
C ASN A 79 10.77 13.44 3.17
N GLY A 80 10.85 12.93 4.40
CA GLY A 80 10.69 13.70 5.64
C GLY A 80 9.23 13.96 6.06
N TRP A 81 8.23 13.47 5.33
CA TRP A 81 6.83 13.54 5.74
C TRP A 81 6.57 12.58 6.91
N LEU A 82 5.68 12.97 7.83
CA LEU A 82 5.25 12.14 8.95
C LEU A 82 3.96 11.43 8.58
N TYR A 83 3.98 10.10 8.55
CA TYR A 83 2.80 9.26 8.36
C TYR A 83 2.36 8.64 9.68
N ASP A 84 1.05 8.71 9.94
CA ASP A 84 0.37 8.06 11.06
C ASP A 84 -0.29 6.76 10.57
N TYR A 85 0.12 5.63 11.12
CA TYR A 85 -0.42 4.31 10.82
C TYR A 85 -1.24 3.74 11.96
N GLU A 86 -2.27 2.99 11.59
CA GLU A 86 -3.05 2.14 12.48
C GLU A 86 -3.38 0.81 11.78
N TRP A 87 -3.45 -0.27 12.55
CA TRP A 87 -3.97 -1.54 12.05
C TRP A 87 -5.48 -1.57 12.17
N VAL A 88 -6.18 -1.59 11.04
CA VAL A 88 -7.65 -1.64 11.02
C VAL A 88 -8.12 -3.07 10.77
N SER A 89 -9.09 -3.51 11.57
CA SER A 89 -9.73 -4.82 11.37
C SER A 89 -10.62 -4.78 10.13
N LEU A 90 -10.44 -5.76 9.23
CA LEU A 90 -11.33 -5.93 8.09
C LEU A 90 -12.51 -6.81 8.50
N SER A 91 -13.68 -6.21 8.70
CA SER A 91 -14.95 -6.93 8.91
C SER A 91 -15.87 -6.80 7.70
N GLN A 92 -16.88 -7.68 7.60
CA GLN A 92 -17.88 -7.62 6.52
C GLN A 92 -18.78 -6.37 6.62
N ASP A 93 -19.01 -5.88 7.84
CA ASP A 93 -20.01 -4.85 8.13
C ASP A 93 -19.43 -3.43 8.21
N GLU A 94 -18.10 -3.29 8.24
CA GLU A 94 -17.44 -2.00 8.35
C GLU A 94 -17.03 -1.45 6.99
N GLU A 95 -17.36 -0.18 6.73
CA GLU A 95 -16.99 0.48 5.50
C GLU A 95 -15.62 1.17 5.67
N LEU A 96 -14.57 0.55 5.12
CA LEU A 96 -13.24 1.14 5.12
C LEU A 96 -13.09 2.04 3.88
N GLN A 97 -12.94 3.34 4.10
CA GLN A 97 -12.78 4.32 3.01
C GLN A 97 -11.30 4.62 2.72
N LEU A 98 -10.76 3.91 1.73
CA LEU A 98 -9.49 4.25 1.10
C LEU A 98 -9.70 5.27 -0.01
N ALA A 99 -8.62 5.93 -0.45
CA ALA A 99 -8.65 6.77 -1.64
C ALA A 99 -9.19 5.99 -2.85
N ASP A 100 -9.93 6.66 -3.75
CA ASP A 100 -10.65 6.03 -4.88
C ASP A 100 -9.79 5.04 -5.68
N LYS A 101 -8.52 5.41 -5.92
CA LYS A 101 -7.54 4.59 -6.66
C LYS A 101 -7.20 3.24 -6.00
N LEU A 102 -7.46 3.11 -4.70
CA LEU A 102 -7.17 1.93 -3.88
C LEU A 102 -8.38 1.00 -3.68
N GLN A 103 -9.59 1.51 -3.94
CA GLN A 103 -10.84 0.76 -3.73
C GLN A 103 -10.87 -0.59 -4.49
N PRO A 104 -10.40 -0.69 -5.75
CA PRO A 104 -10.34 -1.97 -6.44
C PRO A 104 -9.50 -3.02 -5.71
N GLY A 105 -8.34 -2.65 -5.18
CA GLY A 105 -7.48 -3.55 -4.41
C GLY A 105 -8.14 -4.04 -3.11
N LEU A 106 -8.78 -3.13 -2.36
CA LEU A 106 -9.51 -3.47 -1.13
C LEU A 106 -10.66 -4.45 -1.39
N ILE A 107 -11.40 -4.27 -2.49
CA ILE A 107 -12.48 -5.18 -2.89
C ILE A 107 -11.93 -6.60 -3.15
N GLN A 108 -10.79 -6.71 -3.84
CA GLN A 108 -10.17 -8.01 -4.12
C GLN A 108 -9.61 -8.65 -2.85
N LEU A 109 -9.04 -7.86 -1.94
CA LEU A 109 -8.58 -8.34 -0.64
C LEU A 109 -9.74 -8.93 0.17
N ARG A 110 -10.86 -8.18 0.29
CA ARG A 110 -12.06 -8.64 1.00
C ARG A 110 -12.60 -9.95 0.44
N LYS A 111 -12.70 -10.06 -0.89
CA LYS A 111 -13.13 -11.30 -1.57
C LYS A 111 -12.25 -12.50 -1.24
N ARG A 112 -10.96 -12.27 -0.92
CA ARG A 112 -9.99 -13.34 -0.71
C ARG A 112 -9.85 -13.77 0.75
N ILE A 113 -10.08 -12.86 1.70
CA ILE A 113 -9.91 -13.17 3.13
C ILE A 113 -11.24 -13.43 3.86
N LEU A 114 -12.39 -13.05 3.26
CA LEU A 114 -13.73 -13.22 3.86
C LEU A 114 -14.58 -14.29 3.16
N HIS A 115 -14.05 -14.99 2.14
CA HIS A 115 -14.69 -16.08 1.41
C HIS A 115 -13.68 -17.19 1.12
#